data_AF-A0A0K8WHH2-F1
#
_entry.id   AF-A0A0K8WHH2-F1
#
_cell.length_a   1.000
_cell.length_b   1.000
_cell.length_c   1.000
_cell.angle_alpha   90.00
_cell.angle_beta   90.00
_cell.angle_gamma   90.00
#
_symmetry.space_group_name_H-M   'P 1'
#
loop_
_entity.id
_entity.type
_entity.pdbx_description
1 polymer ?
#
loop_
_entity_poly.entity_id
_entity_poly.type
_entity_poly.pdbx_seq_one_letter_code
_entity_poly.pdbx_strand_id
1 'polypeptide(L)'
;MHLYRLCNNFSVAICTITLLFLQLSAANKYNVPLAQMDTCKEFRIANTGYAYTQFFHLHKLTNNKVNANERLHLKFYVLAPMDAHILLSTNDRPLSRDRVYEVVIGAGQNSFSSIRSRMASMRVSTSTMANILTMYDPTPIEIIQTKVRKSTYV
;
A
#
# COMPACT_ATOMS: atom_id res chain seq x y z
N MET A 1 -30.03 15.43 -47.80
CA MET A 1 -29.26 14.20 -47.45
C MET A 1 -27.79 14.46 -47.05
N HIS A 2 -27.21 15.64 -47.30
CA HIS A 2 -25.81 15.95 -46.94
C HIS A 2 -25.58 16.31 -45.46
N LEU A 3 -26.51 17.03 -44.83
CA LEU A 3 -26.38 17.45 -43.41
C LEU A 3 -26.36 16.27 -42.41
N TYR A 4 -27.12 15.20 -42.69
CA TYR A 4 -27.13 13.97 -41.87
C TYR A 4 -25.76 13.26 -41.85
N ARG A 5 -25.05 13.21 -42.98
CA ARG A 5 -23.71 12.60 -43.06
C ARG A 5 -22.67 13.42 -42.30
N LEU A 6 -22.79 14.74 -42.28
CA LEU A 6 -21.90 15.64 -41.53
C LEU A 6 -22.05 15.48 -40.02
N CYS A 7 -23.27 15.40 -39.48
CA CYS A 7 -23.50 15.15 -38.06
C CYS A 7 -23.02 13.77 -37.61
N ASN A 8 -23.20 12.73 -38.44
CA ASN A 8 -22.72 11.38 -38.13
C ASN A 8 -21.19 11.34 -38.05
N ASN A 9 -20.49 11.97 -38.99
CA ASN A 9 -19.03 12.03 -39.00
C ASN A 9 -18.47 12.83 -37.81
N PHE A 10 -19.14 13.92 -37.40
CA PHE A 10 -18.78 14.68 -36.21
C PHE A 10 -18.98 13.86 -34.92
N SER A 11 -20.10 13.14 -34.80
CA SER A 11 -20.37 12.29 -33.65
C SER A 11 -19.36 11.14 -33.52
N VAL A 12 -18.97 10.53 -34.65
CA VAL A 12 -17.95 9.48 -34.68
C VAL A 12 -16.58 10.05 -34.29
N ALA A 13 -16.21 11.23 -34.80
CA ALA A 13 -14.95 11.89 -34.46
C ALA A 13 -14.86 12.28 -32.97
N ILE A 14 -15.96 12.75 -32.37
CA ILE A 14 -16.01 13.06 -30.94
C ILE A 14 -15.86 11.77 -30.12
N CYS A 15 -16.57 10.69 -30.49
CA CYS A 15 -16.42 9.38 -29.84
C CYS A 15 -14.98 8.85 -29.92
N THR A 16 -14.35 8.90 -31.09
CA THR A 16 -12.96 8.40 -31.25
C THR A 16 -11.96 9.24 -30.47
N ILE A 17 -12.13 10.57 -30.43
CA ILE A 17 -11.29 11.45 -29.61
C ILE A 17 -11.47 11.14 -28.12
N THR A 18 -12.71 10.97 -27.64
CA THR A 18 -12.94 10.61 -26.22
C THR A 18 -12.37 9.24 -25.86
N LEU A 19 -12.47 8.24 -26.75
CA LEU A 19 -11.86 6.92 -26.53
C LEU A 19 -10.33 6.99 -26.51
N LEU A 20 -9.72 7.81 -27.37
CA LEU A 20 -8.27 8.00 -27.42
C LEU A 20 -7.75 8.72 -26.15
N PHE A 21 -8.49 9.72 -25.64
CA PHE A 21 -8.17 10.38 -24.37
C PHE A 21 -8.39 9.48 -23.15
N LEU A 22 -9.38 8.58 -23.17
CA LEU A 22 -9.54 7.56 -22.12
C LEU A 22 -8.33 6.62 -22.06
N GLN A 23 -7.82 6.18 -23.22
CA GLN A 23 -6.67 5.28 -23.28
C GLN A 23 -5.35 5.91 -22.80
N LEU A 24 -5.25 7.24 -22.77
CA LEU A 24 -4.04 7.94 -22.35
C LEU A 24 -3.90 8.15 -20.83
N SER A 25 -4.91 7.78 -20.03
CA SER A 25 -4.99 8.20 -18.61
C SER A 25 -4.84 7.10 -17.55
N ALA A 26 -4.61 5.83 -17.92
CA ALA A 26 -4.37 4.77 -16.94
C ALA A 26 -2.87 4.59 -16.64
N ALA A 27 -2.16 5.68 -16.34
CA ALA A 27 -0.81 5.56 -15.78
C ALA A 27 -0.95 5.28 -14.28
N ASN A 28 -0.57 4.07 -13.85
CA ASN A 28 -0.46 3.71 -12.43
C ASN A 28 0.42 4.75 -11.71
N LYS A 29 -0.06 5.30 -10.59
CA LYS A 29 0.62 6.31 -9.75
C LYS A 29 2.04 5.90 -9.40
N TYR A 30 2.27 4.60 -9.21
CA TYR A 30 3.57 4.04 -8.85
C TYR A 30 4.28 3.29 -9.98
N ASN A 31 3.72 3.30 -11.21
CA ASN A 31 4.26 2.61 -12.38
C ASN A 31 4.70 1.15 -12.10
N VAL A 32 3.86 0.40 -11.38
CA VAL A 32 4.13 -1.00 -11.03
C VAL A 32 3.81 -1.90 -12.23
N PRO A 33 4.79 -2.64 -12.79
CA PRO A 33 4.54 -3.53 -13.93
C PRO A 33 3.63 -4.70 -13.55
N LEU A 34 2.70 -5.07 -14.44
CA LEU A 34 1.81 -6.21 -14.22
C LEU A 34 2.58 -7.51 -13.98
N ALA A 35 3.63 -7.76 -14.76
CA ALA A 35 4.50 -8.94 -14.59
C ALA A 35 5.13 -9.04 -13.19
N GLN A 36 5.32 -7.91 -12.49
CA GLN A 36 5.80 -7.93 -11.12
C GLN A 36 4.70 -8.38 -10.15
N MET A 37 3.44 -8.00 -10.42
CA MET A 37 2.28 -8.43 -9.62
C MET A 37 2.04 -9.93 -9.76
N ASP A 38 2.23 -10.49 -10.96
CA ASP A 38 2.05 -11.92 -11.23
C ASP A 38 3.00 -12.83 -10.43
N THR A 39 4.14 -12.28 -9.97
CA THR A 39 5.08 -13.00 -9.10
C THR A 39 4.69 -12.98 -7.61
N CYS A 40 3.71 -12.16 -7.23
CA CYS A 40 3.34 -11.97 -5.84
C CYS A 40 2.28 -12.98 -5.40
N LYS A 41 2.41 -13.48 -4.17
CA LYS A 41 1.33 -14.23 -3.51
C LYS A 41 0.26 -13.26 -3.01
N GLU A 42 -0.98 -13.40 -3.49
CA GLU A 42 -2.10 -12.58 -3.05
C GLU A 42 -2.63 -13.03 -1.68
N PHE A 43 -2.93 -12.06 -0.82
CA PHE A 43 -3.65 -12.27 0.42
C PHE A 43 -4.83 -11.31 0.49
N ARG A 44 -6.04 -11.84 0.63
CA ARG A 44 -7.25 -11.05 0.85
C ARG A 44 -7.49 -10.93 2.36
N ILE A 45 -7.37 -9.70 2.86
CA ILE A 45 -7.55 -9.40 4.28
C ILE A 45 -8.94 -8.82 4.48
N ALA A 46 -9.73 -9.41 5.37
CA ALA A 46 -11.06 -8.90 5.69
C ALA A 46 -10.96 -7.60 6.51
N ASN A 47 -11.84 -6.63 6.22
CA ASN A 47 -11.95 -5.43 7.05
C ASN A 47 -12.56 -5.80 8.41
N THR A 48 -11.71 -5.87 9.42
CA THR A 48 -12.06 -6.21 10.80
C THR A 48 -11.66 -5.07 11.76
N GLY A 49 -11.43 -3.87 11.20
CA GLY A 49 -10.90 -2.73 11.93
C GLY A 49 -9.54 -3.04 12.56
N TYR A 50 -9.47 -3.00 13.90
CA TYR A 50 -8.25 -3.22 14.68
C TYR A 50 -8.02 -4.68 15.09
N ALA A 51 -8.90 -5.61 14.69
CA ALA A 51 -8.75 -7.02 15.02
C ALA A 51 -7.83 -7.71 14.01
N TYR A 52 -6.57 -7.92 14.38
CA TYR A 52 -5.63 -8.67 13.54
C TYR A 52 -5.96 -10.16 13.59
N THR A 53 -6.40 -10.72 12.46
CA THR A 53 -6.85 -12.12 12.35
C THR A 53 -5.90 -13.00 11.54
N GLN A 54 -5.02 -12.40 10.73
CA GLN A 54 -4.08 -13.11 9.87
C GLN A 54 -2.64 -12.71 10.23
N PHE A 55 -1.84 -13.71 10.62
CA PHE A 55 -0.45 -13.53 11.01
C PHE A 55 0.47 -14.35 10.11
N PHE A 56 1.57 -13.72 9.71
CA PHE A 56 2.57 -14.33 8.84
C PHE A 56 3.92 -14.32 9.55
N HIS A 57 4.49 -15.50 9.80
CA HIS A 57 5.81 -15.57 10.41
C HIS A 57 6.88 -15.18 9.39
N LEU A 58 7.60 -14.09 9.67
CA LEU A 58 8.56 -13.49 8.75
C LEU A 58 9.66 -14.45 8.29
N HIS A 59 10.11 -15.36 9.15
CA HIS A 59 11.13 -16.37 8.81
C HIS A 59 10.64 -17.43 7.82
N LYS A 60 9.31 -17.54 7.60
CA LYS A 60 8.70 -18.44 6.61
C LYS A 60 8.41 -17.73 5.29
N LEU A 61 8.62 -16.42 5.21
CA LEU A 61 8.38 -15.64 4.01
C LEU A 61 9.66 -15.50 3.19
N THR A 62 9.55 -15.74 1.88
CA THR A 62 10.67 -15.64 0.94
C THR A 62 10.97 -14.20 0.50
N ASN A 63 10.08 -13.25 0.79
CA ASN A 63 10.24 -11.84 0.44
C ASN A 63 10.97 -11.00 1.50
N ASN A 64 11.44 -11.62 2.59
CA ASN A 64 12.27 -10.94 3.59
C ASN A 64 13.75 -10.94 3.17
N LYS A 65 14.12 -10.01 2.29
CA LYS A 65 15.48 -9.92 1.70
C LYS A 65 16.37 -8.96 2.50
N VAL A 66 16.75 -9.38 3.68
CA VAL A 66 17.49 -8.56 4.66
C VAL A 66 18.92 -8.27 4.19
N ASN A 67 19.31 -6.99 4.09
CA ASN A 67 20.71 -6.60 3.90
C ASN A 67 21.51 -6.71 5.21
N ALA A 68 22.85 -6.63 5.14
CA ALA A 68 23.74 -6.80 6.30
C ALA A 68 23.38 -5.91 7.51
N ASN A 69 22.90 -4.69 7.27
CA ASN A 69 22.56 -3.70 8.30
C ASN A 69 21.07 -3.68 8.68
N GLU A 70 20.28 -4.63 8.21
CA GLU A 70 18.84 -4.69 8.42
C GLU A 70 18.48 -5.87 9.32
N ARG A 71 17.38 -5.73 10.06
CA ARG A 71 16.71 -6.80 10.81
C ARG A 71 15.48 -7.31 10.05
N LEU A 72 14.88 -6.43 9.27
CA LEU A 72 13.67 -6.68 8.51
C LEU A 72 13.71 -5.86 7.23
N HIS A 73 13.38 -6.48 6.12
CA HIS A 73 13.12 -5.78 4.86
C HIS A 73 11.95 -6.46 4.15
N LEU A 74 10.77 -5.87 4.30
CA LEU A 74 9.55 -6.36 3.67
C LEU A 74 9.17 -5.45 2.53
N LYS A 75 8.90 -6.06 1.39
CA LYS A 75 8.27 -5.40 0.24
C LYS A 75 7.00 -6.14 -0.12
N PHE A 76 5.92 -5.39 -0.24
CA PHE A 76 4.60 -5.88 -0.62
C PHE A 76 3.79 -4.77 -1.28
N TYR A 77 2.64 -5.12 -1.81
CA TYR A 77 1.74 -4.21 -2.51
C TYR A 77 0.40 -4.18 -1.80
N VAL A 78 -0.20 -3.01 -1.72
CA VAL A 78 -1.49 -2.79 -1.05
C VAL A 78 -2.50 -2.24 -2.04
N LEU A 79 -3.65 -2.90 -2.11
CA LEU A 79 -4.85 -2.44 -2.81
C LEU A 79 -5.96 -2.22 -1.79
N ALA A 80 -6.21 -0.97 -1.44
CA ALA A 80 -7.23 -0.58 -0.46
C ALA A 80 -7.61 0.89 -0.67
N PRO A 81 -8.85 1.31 -0.35
CA PRO A 81 -9.23 2.72 -0.42
C PRO A 81 -8.56 3.58 0.66
N MET A 82 -8.32 3.00 1.84
CA MET A 82 -7.73 3.64 3.03
C MET A 82 -7.40 2.58 4.10
N ASP A 83 -6.80 3.01 5.21
CA ASP A 83 -6.62 2.23 6.45
C ASP A 83 -5.95 0.86 6.24
N ALA A 84 -4.77 0.83 5.62
CA ALA A 84 -3.96 -0.38 5.60
C ALA A 84 -3.18 -0.51 6.92
N HIS A 85 -3.58 -1.47 7.75
CA HIS A 85 -2.96 -1.75 9.04
C HIS A 85 -1.95 -2.91 8.93
N ILE A 86 -0.69 -2.65 9.26
CA ILE A 86 0.38 -3.65 9.30
C ILE A 86 0.90 -3.72 10.73
N LEU A 87 0.81 -4.90 11.34
CA LEU A 87 1.29 -5.15 12.69
C LEU A 87 2.57 -5.97 12.68
N LEU A 88 3.62 -5.45 13.29
CA LEU A 88 4.84 -6.17 13.56
C LEU A 88 4.90 -6.50 15.05
N SER A 89 5.01 -7.79 15.35
CA SER A 89 4.98 -8.34 16.70
C SER A 89 6.02 -9.45 16.82
N THR A 90 6.60 -9.60 18.01
CA THR A 90 7.41 -10.76 18.38
C THR A 90 6.58 -11.92 18.92
N ASN A 91 5.30 -11.68 19.23
CA ASN A 91 4.34 -12.65 19.72
C ASN A 91 3.35 -13.02 18.61
N ASP A 92 2.91 -14.28 18.58
CA ASP A 92 1.99 -14.79 17.55
C ASP A 92 0.55 -14.23 17.69
N ARG A 93 0.19 -13.80 18.90
CA ARG A 93 -1.13 -13.24 19.23
C ARG A 93 -0.96 -12.09 20.22
N PRO A 94 -0.46 -10.94 19.77
CA PRO A 94 -0.23 -9.81 20.66
C PRO A 94 -1.56 -9.29 21.21
N LEU A 95 -1.56 -8.89 22.48
CA LEU A 95 -2.66 -8.20 23.13
C LEU A 95 -2.56 -6.69 22.92
N SER A 96 -3.66 -5.96 23.07
CA SER A 96 -3.71 -4.48 22.87
C SER A 96 -2.69 -3.70 23.70
N ARG A 97 -2.30 -4.25 24.85
CA ARG A 97 -1.31 -3.68 25.77
C ARG A 97 0.15 -4.01 25.41
N ASP A 98 0.37 -4.99 24.55
CA ASP A 98 1.70 -5.46 24.21
C ASP A 98 2.45 -4.42 23.37
N ARG A 99 3.77 -4.42 23.50
CA ARG A 99 4.63 -3.58 22.68
C ARG A 99 4.71 -4.17 21.28
N VAL A 100 4.28 -3.40 20.30
CA VAL A 100 4.24 -3.75 18.88
C VAL A 100 4.67 -2.55 18.05
N TYR A 101 4.90 -2.75 16.76
CA TYR A 101 4.88 -1.65 15.80
C TYR A 101 3.65 -1.80 14.93
N GLU A 102 2.70 -0.87 15.06
CA GLU A 102 1.57 -0.74 14.12
C GLU A 102 1.92 0.35 13.11
N VAL A 103 1.93 -0.01 11.84
CA VAL A 103 2.05 0.92 10.72
C VAL A 103 0.68 1.04 10.07
N VAL A 104 0.10 2.23 10.10
CA VAL A 104 -1.18 2.54 9.44
C VAL A 104 -0.91 3.43 8.26
N ILE A 105 -1.19 2.95 7.05
CA ILE A 105 -1.06 3.73 5.82
C ILE A 105 -2.45 4.19 5.38
N GLY A 106 -2.56 5.46 4.99
CA GLY A 106 -3.83 6.03 4.51
C GLY A 106 -4.91 6.10 5.59
N ALA A 107 -4.54 6.43 6.82
CA ALA A 107 -5.46 6.73 7.92
C ALA A 107 -6.27 8.01 7.70
N GLY A 108 -7.41 8.11 8.39
CA GLY A 108 -8.23 9.31 8.43
C GLY A 108 -8.74 9.69 7.06
N GLN A 109 -9.43 8.76 6.38
CA GLN A 109 -9.87 8.94 5.00
C GLN A 109 -8.70 9.13 4.02
N ASN A 110 -7.63 8.35 4.21
CA ASN A 110 -6.44 8.41 3.36
C ASN A 110 -5.73 9.78 3.39
N SER A 111 -5.81 10.52 4.49
CA SER A 111 -5.20 11.86 4.63
C SER A 111 -3.84 11.84 5.32
N PHE A 112 -3.53 10.79 6.09
CA PHE A 112 -2.25 10.65 6.76
C PHE A 112 -1.83 9.19 6.91
N SER A 113 -0.60 8.95 7.33
CA SER A 113 -0.08 7.64 7.73
C SER A 113 0.63 7.79 9.07
N SER A 114 0.65 6.74 9.88
CA SER A 114 1.22 6.81 11.23
C SER A 114 1.88 5.50 11.64
N ILE A 115 2.98 5.62 12.36
CA ILE A 115 3.61 4.53 13.10
C ILE A 115 3.22 4.67 14.56
N ARG A 116 2.89 3.55 15.21
CA ARG A 116 2.38 3.45 16.56
C ARG A 116 3.12 2.36 17.31
N SER A 117 3.33 2.56 18.62
CA SER A 117 4.06 1.61 19.49
C SER A 117 3.15 0.63 20.24
N ARG A 118 1.83 0.74 20.02
CA ARG A 118 0.78 -0.16 20.50
C ARG A 118 -0.32 -0.26 19.46
N MET A 119 -1.11 -1.34 19.51
CA MET A 119 -2.30 -1.44 18.65
C MET A 119 -3.26 -0.29 18.95
N ALA A 120 -3.73 0.37 17.89
CA ALA A 120 -4.68 1.47 17.90
C ALA A 120 -4.22 2.74 18.68
N SER A 121 -2.99 2.80 19.21
CA SER A 121 -2.62 3.84 20.18
C SER A 121 -1.12 4.16 20.20
N MET A 122 -0.73 5.19 20.95
CA MET A 122 0.67 5.62 21.12
C MET A 122 1.41 5.86 19.80
N ARG A 123 0.95 6.88 19.05
CA ARG A 123 1.62 7.35 17.82
C ARG A 123 3.05 7.78 18.14
N VAL A 124 4.00 7.28 17.37
CA VAL A 124 5.43 7.64 17.45
C VAL A 124 5.86 8.49 16.27
N SER A 125 5.17 8.37 15.14
CA SER A 125 5.41 9.18 13.94
C SER A 125 4.14 9.29 13.12
N THR A 126 4.01 10.40 12.40
CA THR A 126 2.88 10.69 11.50
C THR A 126 3.38 11.45 10.28
N SER A 127 2.87 11.10 9.11
CA SER A 127 3.06 11.82 7.86
C SER A 127 1.69 12.18 7.28
N THR A 128 1.47 13.42 6.88
CA THR A 128 0.17 13.94 6.38
C THR A 128 0.04 13.88 4.87
N MET A 129 0.73 12.93 4.23
CA MET A 129 0.62 12.72 2.80
C MET A 129 -0.70 12.00 2.49
N ALA A 130 -1.56 12.69 1.74
CA ALA A 130 -2.88 12.21 1.38
C ALA A 130 -2.88 11.33 0.12
N ASN A 131 -3.96 10.58 -0.07
CA ASN A 131 -4.25 9.75 -1.24
C ASN A 131 -3.12 8.76 -1.55
N ILE A 132 -2.49 8.19 -0.52
CA ILE A 132 -1.41 7.20 -0.70
C ILE A 132 -1.97 5.91 -1.27
N LEU A 133 -3.08 5.42 -0.68
CA LEU A 133 -3.71 4.17 -1.09
C LEU A 133 -4.78 4.39 -2.16
N THR A 134 -5.05 3.35 -2.94
CA THR A 134 -6.15 3.31 -3.91
C THR A 134 -6.57 1.85 -4.13
N MET A 135 -7.83 1.67 -4.53
CA MET A 135 -8.39 0.35 -4.83
C MET A 135 -8.05 -0.14 -6.24
N TYR A 136 -7.50 0.72 -7.10
CA TYR A 136 -7.28 0.43 -8.51
C TYR A 136 -5.80 0.27 -8.88
N ASP A 137 -4.89 0.85 -8.09
CA ASP A 137 -3.46 0.82 -8.37
C ASP A 137 -2.68 0.30 -7.16
N PRO A 138 -1.92 -0.81 -7.29
CA PRO A 138 -1.18 -1.38 -6.19
C PRO A 138 -0.14 -0.40 -5.65
N THR A 139 -0.31 0.02 -4.41
CA THR A 139 0.65 0.88 -3.73
C THR A 139 1.83 0.03 -3.26
N PRO A 140 3.07 0.26 -3.74
CA PRO A 140 4.24 -0.42 -3.23
C PRO A 140 4.55 0.09 -1.83
N ILE A 141 4.64 -0.82 -0.87
CA ILE A 141 5.02 -0.52 0.50
C ILE A 141 6.30 -1.30 0.83
N GLU A 142 7.24 -0.58 1.44
CA GLU A 142 8.51 -1.12 1.89
C GLU A 142 8.72 -0.77 3.36
N ILE A 143 8.93 -1.79 4.19
CA ILE A 143 9.20 -1.64 5.62
C ILE A 143 10.59 -2.16 5.90
N ILE A 144 11.47 -1.26 6.34
CA ILE A 144 12.86 -1.54 6.66
C ILE A 144 13.09 -1.28 8.15
N GLN A 145 13.51 -2.31 8.88
CA GLN A 145 14.00 -2.16 10.24
C GLN A 145 15.51 -2.28 10.21
N THR A 146 16.23 -1.23 10.57
CA THR A 146 17.70 -1.25 10.64
C THR A 146 18.19 -1.83 11.97
N LYS A 147 19.37 -2.45 11.94
CA LYS A 147 20.13 -2.73 13.15
C LYS A 147 20.63 -1.39 13.68
N VAL A 148 20.40 -1.12 14.95
CA VAL A 148 21.01 0.03 15.61
C VAL A 148 22.53 -0.17 15.51
N ARG A 149 23.23 0.69 14.74
CA ARG A 149 24.68 0.81 14.91
C ARG A 149 24.86 1.23 16.37
N LYS A 150 25.64 0.50 17.16
CA LYS A 150 26.06 1.00 18.48
C LYS A 150 26.56 2.42 18.23
N SER A 151 25.83 3.42 18.72
CA SER A 151 26.36 4.77 18.76
C SER A 151 27.50 4.67 19.75
N THR A 152 28.73 4.72 19.23
CA THR A 152 29.88 5.08 20.06
C THR A 152 29.61 6.53 20.46
N TYR A 153 28.93 6.71 21.59
CA TYR A 153 28.93 7.98 22.28
C TYR A 153 30.40 8.21 22.67
N VAL A 154 31.04 9.15 21.97
CA VAL A 154 32.30 9.77 22.38
C VAL A 154 31.97 10.83 23.42
#